data_AF-A0A502IG44-F1
#
_entry.id   AF-A0A502IG44-F1
#
_cell.length_a   1.000
_cell.length_b   1.000
_cell.length_c   1.000
_cell.angle_alpha   90.00
_cell.angle_beta   90.00
_cell.angle_gamma   90.00
#
_symmetry.space_group_name_H-M   'P 1'
#
loop_
_entity.id
_entity.type
_entity.pdbx_description
1 polymer ?
#
loop_
_entity_poly.entity_id
_entity_poly.type
_entity_poly.pdbx_seq_one_letter_code
_entity_poly.pdbx_strand_id
1 'polypeptide(L)'
;MEKALKAAFFYYIARECIRAGTLEILRGHTVESLSYLHTLYKTNMQYNGYGDRNEYELSHIAPVKGHDIIGLLYAENLVSAPKALNRAHSTKWFGYGKSVHRLTLDSKHNIDKRLDKESEVVTRVIDYLGRKVVLDTIKECKIKPAQRSQLTEWIVSKYDPANPDHKAALPDISKVDGMKTKELHHVKAMMLGEETGEYFASPASRQEVVFCQELNRLSAHRPELEVFAYALEEALATQTEPSLFTQHHAQMLFDVLHGKSIAVMADTLEMVIAENTAHSFITYTGNVTNLPRYAVDAFQYVQNPLAGAQLHHTSLAAFKATMGQPARAVILTDTVDTLSLVRPGAMNSDPFYNAPF
;
A
#
# COMPACT_ATOMS: atom_id res chain seq x y z
N MET A 1 9.26 -27.88 -1.99
CA MET A 1 10.54 -27.26 -1.56
C MET A 1 11.18 -26.46 -2.68
N GLU A 2 11.43 -27.06 -3.84
CA GLU A 2 12.00 -26.38 -5.01
C GLU A 2 11.25 -25.09 -5.41
N LYS A 3 9.91 -25.08 -5.34
CA LYS A 3 9.10 -23.87 -5.57
C LYS A 3 9.46 -22.72 -4.64
N ALA A 4 9.78 -22.98 -3.36
CA ALA A 4 10.14 -21.95 -2.39
C ALA A 4 11.48 -21.29 -2.78
N LEU A 5 12.47 -22.12 -3.15
CA LEU A 5 13.81 -21.70 -3.58
C LEU A 5 13.82 -20.88 -4.88
N LYS A 6 12.70 -20.86 -5.60
CA LYS A 6 12.52 -20.16 -6.87
C LYS A 6 11.45 -19.06 -6.80
N ALA A 7 10.81 -18.85 -5.66
CA ALA A 7 9.71 -17.89 -5.53
C ALA A 7 10.20 -16.54 -4.97
N ALA A 8 9.85 -15.45 -5.66
CA ALA A 8 10.30 -14.09 -5.34
C ALA A 8 9.97 -13.65 -3.90
N PHE A 9 8.86 -14.16 -3.34
CA PHE A 9 8.46 -13.87 -1.97
C PHE A 9 9.48 -14.35 -0.92
N PHE A 10 10.05 -15.55 -1.08
CA PHE A 10 11.05 -16.04 -0.12
C PHE A 10 12.39 -15.32 -0.26
N TYR A 11 12.74 -14.86 -1.47
CA TYR A 11 13.88 -13.97 -1.65
C TYR A 11 13.64 -12.60 -1.01
N TYR A 12 12.42 -12.06 -1.09
CA TYR A 12 12.05 -10.87 -0.33
C TYR A 12 12.27 -11.08 1.17
N ILE A 13 11.74 -12.16 1.75
CA ILE A 13 11.96 -12.49 3.17
C ILE A 13 13.46 -12.60 3.49
N ALA A 14 14.24 -13.28 2.65
CA ALA A 14 15.67 -13.42 2.86
C ALA A 14 16.40 -12.08 2.87
N ARG A 15 16.06 -11.14 1.96
CA ARG A 15 16.61 -9.78 1.97
C ARG A 15 16.27 -9.01 3.22
N GLU A 16 15.06 -9.18 3.75
CA GLU A 16 14.66 -8.56 5.01
C GLU A 16 15.44 -9.15 6.19
N CYS A 17 15.68 -10.47 6.21
CA CYS A 17 16.52 -11.12 7.22
C CYS A 17 17.99 -10.64 7.14
N ILE A 18 18.53 -10.48 5.93
CA ILE A 18 19.87 -9.90 5.70
C ILE A 18 19.91 -8.45 6.18
N ARG A 19 18.86 -7.66 5.93
CA ARG A 19 18.74 -6.26 6.38
C ARG A 19 18.71 -6.16 7.91
N ALA A 20 18.06 -7.12 8.55
CA ALA A 20 17.96 -7.28 10.00
C ALA A 20 19.24 -7.83 10.66
N GLY A 21 20.02 -8.63 9.92
CA GLY A 21 21.16 -9.37 10.44
C GLY A 21 20.77 -10.62 11.24
N THR A 22 19.52 -11.08 11.15
CA THR A 22 19.03 -12.27 11.86
C THR A 22 17.77 -12.86 11.23
N LEU A 23 17.58 -14.18 11.36
CA LEU A 23 16.32 -14.86 11.00
C LEU A 23 15.20 -14.63 12.02
N GLU A 24 15.55 -14.18 13.24
CA GLU A 24 14.61 -14.02 14.35
C GLU A 24 13.55 -12.94 14.12
N ILE A 25 13.66 -12.13 13.05
CA ILE A 25 12.56 -11.27 12.60
C ILE A 25 11.32 -12.07 12.14
N LEU A 26 11.49 -13.37 11.91
CA LEU A 26 10.45 -14.32 11.51
C LEU A 26 9.86 -15.11 12.68
N ARG A 27 10.26 -14.79 13.91
CA ARG A 27 9.92 -15.55 15.11
C ARG A 27 8.40 -15.66 15.29
N GLY A 28 7.91 -16.90 15.37
CA GLY A 28 6.51 -17.20 15.68
C GLY A 28 5.56 -17.18 14.48
N HIS A 29 6.08 -17.20 13.25
CA HIS A 29 5.23 -17.24 12.07
C HIS A 29 4.45 -18.56 11.95
N THR A 30 3.16 -18.43 11.72
CA THR A 30 2.24 -19.50 11.30
C THR A 30 1.95 -19.39 9.80
N VAL A 31 1.29 -20.41 9.23
CA VAL A 31 0.80 -20.40 7.83
C VAL A 31 -0.07 -19.19 7.57
N GLU A 32 -0.97 -18.86 8.49
CA GLU A 32 -1.86 -17.70 8.41
C GLU A 32 -1.07 -16.38 8.39
N SER A 33 -0.17 -16.17 9.35
CA SER A 33 0.61 -14.92 9.42
C SER A 33 1.53 -14.72 8.22
N LEU A 34 2.10 -15.79 7.66
CA LEU A 34 2.88 -15.72 6.42
C LEU A 34 1.99 -15.47 5.20
N SER A 35 0.76 -15.97 5.21
CA SER A 35 -0.20 -15.72 4.15
C SER A 35 -0.64 -14.25 4.14
N TYR A 36 -0.84 -13.64 5.30
CA TYR A 36 -1.05 -12.19 5.40
C TYR A 36 0.16 -11.39 4.92
N LEU A 37 1.38 -11.78 5.30
CA LEU A 37 2.60 -11.14 4.80
C LEU A 37 2.73 -11.26 3.28
N HIS A 38 2.42 -12.43 2.71
CA HIS A 38 2.44 -12.64 1.26
C HIS A 38 1.39 -11.80 0.53
N THR A 39 0.18 -11.70 1.09
CA THR A 39 -0.86 -10.82 0.55
C THR A 39 -0.39 -9.37 0.52
N LEU A 40 0.14 -8.86 1.64
CA LEU A 40 0.67 -7.50 1.71
C LEU A 40 1.85 -7.27 0.73
N TYR A 41 2.75 -8.25 0.61
CA TYR A 41 3.82 -8.22 -0.39
C TYR A 41 3.27 -8.06 -1.82
N LYS A 42 2.24 -8.83 -2.19
CA LYS A 42 1.59 -8.71 -3.50
C LYS A 42 0.88 -7.38 -3.68
N THR A 43 0.17 -6.90 -2.66
CA THR A 43 -0.50 -5.60 -2.69
C THR A 43 0.49 -4.46 -2.92
N ASN A 44 1.64 -4.47 -2.22
CA ASN A 44 2.69 -3.48 -2.47
C ASN A 44 3.31 -3.59 -3.88
N MET A 45 3.39 -4.80 -4.45
CA MET A 45 3.76 -4.94 -5.87
C MET A 45 2.72 -4.32 -6.80
N GLN A 46 1.43 -4.49 -6.51
CA GLN A 46 0.34 -3.88 -7.28
C GLN A 46 0.39 -2.36 -7.23
N TYR A 47 0.63 -1.77 -6.05
CA TYR A 47 0.84 -0.32 -5.92
C TYR A 47 2.01 0.21 -6.74
N ASN A 48 3.00 -0.64 -6.99
CA ASN A 48 4.14 -0.35 -7.85
C ASN A 48 3.92 -0.74 -9.32
N GLY A 49 2.67 -0.83 -9.79
CA GLY A 49 2.38 -1.23 -11.17
C GLY A 49 2.95 -2.62 -11.49
N TYR A 50 2.77 -3.58 -10.58
CA TYR A 50 3.30 -4.94 -10.69
C TYR A 50 4.84 -5.03 -10.77
N GLY A 51 5.54 -3.98 -10.30
CA GLY A 51 7.01 -3.90 -10.30
C GLY A 51 7.60 -3.07 -11.44
N ASP A 52 6.77 -2.45 -12.28
CA ASP A 52 7.23 -1.46 -13.26
C ASP A 52 7.66 -0.15 -12.64
N ARG A 53 7.11 0.17 -11.47
CA ARG A 53 7.43 1.34 -10.67
C ARG A 53 8.12 0.90 -9.38
N ASN A 54 8.68 1.87 -8.67
CA ASN A 54 9.42 1.63 -7.42
C ASN A 54 9.22 2.81 -6.46
N GLU A 55 7.95 3.19 -6.32
CA GLU A 55 7.48 4.34 -5.55
C GLU A 55 7.18 3.95 -4.10
N TYR A 56 6.70 2.72 -3.88
CA TYR A 56 6.30 2.22 -2.55
C TYR A 56 7.20 1.10 -2.05
N GLU A 57 7.51 1.13 -0.76
CA GLU A 57 8.22 0.08 -0.04
C GLU A 57 7.41 -0.36 1.17
N LEU A 58 7.62 -1.61 1.62
CA LEU A 58 7.10 -2.09 2.90
C LEU A 58 7.94 -1.52 4.04
N SER A 59 7.47 -0.40 4.59
CA SER A 59 8.03 0.29 5.74
C SER A 59 7.67 -0.43 7.02
N HIS A 60 8.57 -0.48 7.99
CA HIS A 60 8.27 -1.10 9.29
C HIS A 60 7.73 -0.06 10.28
N ILE A 61 6.69 -0.41 11.02
CA ILE A 61 6.15 0.40 12.13
C ILE A 61 7.15 0.39 13.30
N ALA A 62 7.49 -0.80 13.82
CA ALA A 62 8.63 -0.99 14.70
C ALA A 62 9.89 -1.23 13.87
N PRO A 63 10.96 -0.42 14.00
CA PRO A 63 12.07 -0.44 13.06
C PRO A 63 12.93 -1.72 13.17
N VAL A 64 13.39 -2.23 12.03
CA VAL A 64 14.33 -3.37 11.95
C VAL A 64 15.67 -3.05 12.63
N LYS A 65 16.10 -1.80 12.57
CA LYS A 65 17.37 -1.32 13.14
C LYS A 65 17.18 -0.46 14.39
N GLY A 66 16.13 -0.75 15.18
CA GLY A 66 15.95 -0.14 16.50
C GLY A 66 17.12 -0.44 17.44
N HIS A 67 17.31 0.41 18.47
CA HIS A 67 18.42 0.27 19.43
C HIS A 67 18.23 -0.97 20.32
N ASP A 68 17.20 -0.97 21.17
CA ASP A 68 16.93 -2.07 22.12
C ASP A 68 16.03 -3.17 21.53
N ILE A 69 15.25 -2.80 20.51
CA ILE A 69 14.29 -3.68 19.86
C ILE A 69 14.64 -3.92 18.40
N ILE A 70 14.07 -4.99 17.86
CA ILE A 70 14.04 -5.28 16.43
C ILE A 70 12.59 -5.54 15.99
N GLY A 71 12.15 -4.80 14.98
CA GLY A 71 10.86 -5.03 14.32
C GLY A 71 10.79 -6.41 13.69
N LEU A 72 9.67 -7.11 13.91
CA LEU A 72 9.39 -8.40 13.28
C LEU A 72 8.76 -8.20 11.89
N LEU A 73 8.98 -9.15 10.99
CA LEU A 73 8.49 -9.09 9.61
C LEU A 73 7.05 -9.62 9.51
N TYR A 74 6.11 -8.94 10.16
CA TYR A 74 4.68 -9.29 10.12
C TYR A 74 3.88 -8.25 9.34
N ALA A 75 2.80 -8.66 8.68
CA ALA A 75 1.93 -7.74 7.95
C ALA A 75 1.38 -6.60 8.84
N GLU A 76 1.08 -6.89 10.11
CA GLU A 76 0.64 -5.89 11.11
C GLU A 76 1.74 -4.93 11.57
N ASN A 77 3.01 -5.24 11.30
CA ASN A 77 4.16 -4.37 11.58
C ASN A 77 4.68 -3.64 10.34
N LEU A 78 3.98 -3.76 9.21
CA LEU A 78 4.40 -3.20 7.94
C LEU A 78 3.35 -2.22 7.42
N VAL A 79 3.81 -1.22 6.67
CA VAL A 79 3.00 -0.25 5.94
C VAL A 79 3.53 -0.15 4.51
N SER A 80 2.66 -0.26 3.51
CA SER A 80 3.01 0.13 2.13
C SER A 80 3.12 1.66 2.08
N ALA A 81 4.34 2.19 1.94
CA ALA A 81 4.58 3.62 2.08
C ALA A 81 5.50 4.17 0.98
N PRO A 82 5.36 5.46 0.60
CA PRO A 82 6.29 6.11 -0.31
C PRO A 82 7.72 5.97 0.17
N LYS A 83 8.61 5.53 -0.73
CA LYS A 83 10.04 5.31 -0.46
C LYS A 83 10.72 6.53 0.16
N ALA A 84 10.38 7.73 -0.30
CA ALA A 84 10.95 8.97 0.23
C ALA A 84 10.64 9.14 1.72
N LEU A 85 9.39 8.92 2.12
CA LEU A 85 8.94 9.02 3.51
C LEU A 85 9.55 7.92 4.37
N ASN A 86 9.56 6.67 3.90
CA ASN A 86 10.20 5.54 4.59
C ASN A 86 11.68 5.82 4.90
N ARG A 87 12.44 6.30 3.89
CA ARG A 87 13.86 6.63 4.05
C ARG A 87 14.09 7.79 5.00
N ALA A 88 13.24 8.81 4.94
CA ALA A 88 13.31 9.95 5.87
C ALA A 88 12.96 9.54 7.31
N HIS A 89 12.03 8.60 7.49
CA HIS A 89 11.63 8.09 8.80
C HIS A 89 12.74 7.27 9.48
N SER A 90 13.54 6.56 8.70
CA SER A 90 14.74 5.85 9.15
C SER A 90 14.43 4.86 10.28
N THR A 91 14.93 5.11 11.50
CA THR A 91 14.78 4.24 12.68
C THR A 91 13.91 4.88 13.77
N LYS A 92 13.20 5.96 13.44
CA LYS A 92 12.24 6.57 14.34
C LYS A 92 11.17 5.54 14.70
N TRP A 93 10.73 5.56 15.95
CA TRP A 93 9.75 4.63 16.46
C TRP A 93 8.81 5.35 17.42
N PHE A 94 7.50 5.17 17.23
CA PHE A 94 6.46 5.79 18.05
C PHE A 94 5.87 4.84 19.11
N GLY A 95 6.49 3.69 19.35
CA GLY A 95 6.05 2.74 20.39
C GLY A 95 5.03 1.69 19.93
N TYR A 96 4.67 1.67 18.65
CA TYR A 96 3.75 0.67 18.06
C TYR A 96 4.48 -0.33 17.17
N GLY A 97 3.78 -1.39 16.77
CA GLY A 97 4.28 -2.39 15.85
C GLY A 97 4.93 -3.58 16.55
N LYS A 98 4.91 -4.72 15.86
CA LYS A 98 5.40 -5.99 16.41
C LYS A 98 6.93 -6.00 16.47
N SER A 99 7.48 -6.25 17.66
CA SER A 99 8.93 -6.27 17.87
C SER A 99 9.34 -7.24 18.97
N VAL A 100 10.63 -7.55 19.03
CA VAL A 100 11.26 -8.29 20.14
C VAL A 100 12.49 -7.56 20.63
N HIS A 101 12.86 -7.80 21.89
CA HIS A 101 14.06 -7.23 22.48
C HIS A 101 15.32 -7.90 21.93
N ARG A 102 16.35 -7.13 21.55
CA ARG A 102 17.58 -7.65 20.94
C ARG A 102 18.35 -8.61 21.83
N LEU A 103 18.31 -8.41 23.14
CA LEU A 103 18.95 -9.32 24.11
C LEU A 103 18.33 -10.72 24.13
N THR A 104 17.14 -10.91 23.54
CA THR A 104 16.48 -12.21 23.47
C THR A 104 16.80 -12.98 22.18
N LEU A 105 17.61 -12.40 21.30
CA LEU A 105 17.96 -12.99 20.00
C LEU A 105 19.00 -14.09 20.18
N ASP A 106 18.75 -15.22 19.54
CA ASP A 106 19.72 -16.32 19.50
C ASP A 106 20.79 -16.09 18.41
N SER A 107 22.06 -16.04 18.83
CA SER A 107 23.20 -15.80 17.93
C SER A 107 23.35 -16.85 16.83
N LYS A 108 22.81 -18.07 17.00
CA LYS A 108 22.83 -19.10 15.96
C LYS A 108 22.04 -18.72 14.71
N HIS A 109 21.14 -17.75 14.85
CA HIS A 109 20.28 -17.24 13.77
C HIS A 109 20.80 -15.95 13.14
N ASN A 110 22.00 -15.49 13.53
CA ASN A 110 22.63 -14.31 12.94
C ASN A 110 22.94 -14.50 11.45
N ILE A 111 22.85 -13.41 10.70
CA ILE A 111 23.16 -13.32 9.27
C ILE A 111 24.18 -12.20 9.06
N ASP A 112 25.25 -12.50 8.35
CA ASP A 112 26.24 -11.52 7.92
C ASP A 112 26.03 -11.20 6.44
N LYS A 113 25.60 -9.96 6.15
CA LYS A 113 25.39 -9.45 4.80
C LYS A 113 26.62 -9.58 3.88
N ARG A 114 27.85 -9.63 4.43
CA ARG A 114 29.09 -9.74 3.64
C ARG A 114 29.43 -11.18 3.27
N LEU A 115 28.97 -12.14 4.07
CA LEU A 115 29.37 -13.55 3.94
C LEU A 115 28.23 -14.41 3.40
N ASP A 116 27.01 -14.20 3.89
CA ASP A 116 25.85 -15.01 3.53
C ASP A 116 25.30 -14.62 2.15
N LYS A 117 25.19 -15.60 1.25
CA LYS A 117 24.52 -15.41 -0.05
C LYS A 117 23.01 -15.47 0.11
N GLU A 118 22.28 -14.69 -0.69
CA GLU A 118 20.81 -14.61 -0.60
C GLU A 118 20.12 -15.98 -0.75
N SER A 119 20.58 -16.84 -1.65
CA SER A 119 20.05 -18.20 -1.84
C SER A 119 20.28 -19.13 -0.64
N GLU A 120 21.41 -18.98 0.05
CA GLU A 120 21.72 -19.72 1.29
C GLU A 120 20.81 -19.23 2.42
N VAL A 121 20.59 -17.92 2.52
CA VAL A 121 19.64 -17.35 3.48
C VAL A 121 18.22 -17.84 3.22
N VAL A 122 17.76 -17.96 1.96
CA VAL A 122 16.44 -18.56 1.65
C VAL A 122 16.33 -19.98 2.22
N THR A 123 17.39 -20.78 2.11
CA THR A 123 17.42 -22.14 2.67
C THR A 123 17.30 -22.11 4.20
N ARG A 124 18.04 -21.21 4.86
CA ARG A 124 17.99 -21.02 6.31
C ARG A 124 16.62 -20.48 6.78
N VAL A 125 15.98 -19.59 6.03
CA VAL A 125 14.62 -19.09 6.27
C VAL A 125 13.62 -20.24 6.26
N ILE A 126 13.72 -21.11 5.27
CA ILE A 126 12.84 -22.28 5.13
C ILE A 126 12.97 -23.23 6.34
N ASP A 127 14.20 -23.47 6.77
CA ASP A 127 14.46 -24.35 7.91
C ASP A 127 14.02 -23.71 9.23
N TYR A 128 14.23 -22.39 9.40
CA TYR A 128 13.78 -21.63 10.57
C TYR A 128 12.25 -21.60 10.72
N LEU A 129 11.53 -21.33 9.63
CA LEU A 129 10.06 -21.32 9.62
C LEU A 129 9.46 -22.73 9.76
N GLY A 130 10.23 -23.76 9.42
CA GLY A 130 9.78 -25.14 9.34
C GLY A 130 9.19 -25.48 7.96
N ARG A 131 9.66 -26.59 7.39
CA ARG A 131 9.32 -27.02 6.02
C ARG A 131 7.81 -27.22 5.81
N LYS A 132 7.11 -27.72 6.83
CA LYS A 132 5.65 -27.91 6.77
C LYS A 132 4.92 -26.58 6.61
N VAL A 133 5.25 -25.59 7.45
CA VAL A 133 4.66 -24.25 7.41
C VAL A 133 4.87 -23.60 6.04
N VAL A 134 6.08 -23.71 5.50
CA VAL A 134 6.42 -23.18 4.16
C VAL A 134 5.60 -23.86 3.06
N LEU A 135 5.49 -25.19 3.06
CA LEU A 135 4.72 -25.92 2.06
C LEU A 135 3.22 -25.60 2.12
N ASP A 136 2.67 -25.55 3.32
CA ASP A 136 1.27 -25.20 3.54
C ASP A 136 0.98 -23.76 3.09
N THR A 137 1.88 -22.82 3.39
CA THR A 137 1.79 -21.42 2.91
C THR A 137 1.84 -21.35 1.38
N ILE A 138 2.75 -22.09 0.73
CA ILE A 138 2.82 -22.13 -0.74
C ILE A 138 1.53 -22.63 -1.35
N LYS A 139 0.91 -23.65 -0.74
CA LYS A 139 -0.36 -24.22 -1.18
C LYS A 139 -1.50 -23.21 -1.00
N GLU A 140 -1.63 -22.65 0.19
CA GLU A 140 -2.68 -21.71 0.57
C GLU A 140 -2.64 -20.46 -0.31
N CYS A 141 -1.47 -19.83 -0.41
CA CYS A 141 -1.27 -18.61 -1.19
C CYS A 141 -1.08 -18.84 -2.70
N LYS A 142 -1.08 -20.11 -3.14
CA LYS A 142 -0.81 -20.51 -4.54
C LYS A 142 0.48 -19.89 -5.07
N ILE A 143 1.54 -19.87 -4.25
CA ILE A 143 2.81 -19.22 -4.58
C ILE A 143 3.45 -19.92 -5.77
N LYS A 144 3.74 -19.15 -6.82
CA LYS A 144 4.39 -19.62 -8.04
C LYS A 144 5.89 -19.30 -8.00
N PRO A 145 6.73 -20.11 -8.67
CA PRO A 145 8.10 -19.71 -8.97
C PRO A 145 8.11 -18.36 -9.70
N ALA A 146 9.17 -17.58 -9.52
CA ALA A 146 9.35 -16.31 -10.22
C ALA A 146 9.31 -16.53 -11.74
N GLN A 147 8.69 -15.60 -12.47
CA GLN A 147 8.61 -15.64 -13.94
C GLN A 147 9.99 -15.80 -14.56
N ARG A 148 11.00 -15.11 -14.02
CA ARG A 148 12.39 -15.24 -14.45
C ARG A 148 12.86 -16.70 -14.41
N SER A 149 12.67 -17.41 -13.29
CA SER A 149 13.06 -18.82 -13.17
C SER A 149 12.33 -19.70 -14.17
N GLN A 150 11.02 -19.47 -14.38
CA GLN A 150 10.24 -20.23 -15.36
C GLN A 150 10.71 -19.99 -16.79
N LEU A 151 11.06 -18.75 -17.13
CA LEU A 151 11.59 -18.39 -18.46
C LEU A 151 12.98 -18.97 -18.68
N THR A 152 13.87 -18.88 -17.69
CA THR A 152 15.20 -19.47 -17.75
C THR A 152 15.11 -20.97 -17.97
N GLU A 153 14.29 -21.69 -17.18
CA GLU A 153 14.06 -23.13 -17.36
C GLU A 153 13.50 -23.46 -18.75
N TRP A 154 12.51 -22.69 -19.22
CA TRP A 154 11.94 -22.89 -20.54
C TRP A 154 12.98 -22.70 -21.64
N ILE A 155 13.74 -21.60 -21.61
CA ILE A 155 14.78 -21.28 -22.61
C ILE A 155 15.84 -22.37 -22.60
N VAL A 156 16.38 -22.74 -21.44
CA VAL A 156 17.39 -23.79 -21.34
C VAL A 156 16.87 -25.13 -21.87
N SER A 157 15.60 -25.46 -21.62
CA SER A 157 15.00 -26.72 -22.08
C SER A 157 14.67 -26.76 -23.58
N LYS A 158 14.53 -25.60 -24.23
CA LYS A 158 14.09 -25.48 -25.63
C LYS A 158 15.16 -24.93 -26.56
N TYR A 159 16.25 -24.42 -26.03
CA TYR A 159 17.36 -23.90 -26.81
C TYR A 159 17.99 -25.00 -27.65
N ASP A 160 18.18 -24.71 -28.93
CA ASP A 160 18.78 -25.61 -29.91
C ASP A 160 19.84 -24.82 -30.67
N PRO A 161 21.14 -25.11 -30.50
CA PRO A 161 22.21 -24.37 -31.15
C PRO A 161 22.24 -24.56 -32.68
N ALA A 162 21.55 -25.57 -33.21
CA ALA A 162 21.42 -25.78 -34.66
C ALA A 162 20.32 -24.92 -35.29
N ASN A 163 19.37 -24.41 -34.50
CA ASN A 163 18.32 -23.52 -34.99
C ASN A 163 18.86 -22.08 -35.14
N PRO A 164 18.84 -21.49 -36.36
CA PRO A 164 19.36 -20.14 -36.59
C PRO A 164 18.62 -19.07 -35.79
N ASP A 165 17.31 -19.22 -35.55
CA ASP A 165 16.51 -18.25 -34.81
C ASP A 165 16.86 -18.28 -33.32
N HIS A 166 17.12 -19.47 -32.76
CA HIS A 166 17.59 -19.62 -31.38
C HIS A 166 18.98 -19.00 -31.21
N LYS A 167 19.89 -19.23 -32.16
CA LYS A 167 21.24 -18.66 -32.15
C LYS A 167 21.23 -17.14 -32.33
N ALA A 168 20.29 -16.60 -33.11
CA ALA A 168 20.08 -15.16 -33.25
C ALA A 168 19.51 -14.55 -31.96
N ALA A 169 18.56 -15.21 -31.32
CA ALA A 169 17.93 -14.77 -30.08
C ALA A 169 18.88 -14.81 -28.87
N LEU A 170 19.66 -15.88 -28.73
CA LEU A 170 20.60 -16.08 -27.63
C LEU A 170 21.88 -16.75 -28.14
N PRO A 171 22.88 -15.99 -28.61
CA PRO A 171 24.11 -16.54 -29.19
C PRO A 171 24.92 -17.43 -28.24
N ASP A 172 24.76 -17.23 -26.92
CA ASP A 172 25.47 -17.95 -25.87
C ASP A 172 24.53 -18.26 -24.70
N ILE A 173 24.20 -19.55 -24.55
CA ILE A 173 23.28 -20.03 -23.52
C ILE A 173 23.80 -19.77 -22.09
N SER A 174 25.13 -19.68 -21.89
CA SER A 174 25.70 -19.43 -20.56
C SER A 174 25.32 -18.07 -19.99
N LYS A 175 24.87 -17.14 -20.84
CA LYS A 175 24.43 -15.79 -20.44
C LYS A 175 23.01 -15.76 -19.88
N VAL A 176 22.22 -16.83 -20.05
CA VAL A 176 20.80 -16.88 -19.65
C VAL A 176 20.60 -16.55 -18.16
N ASP A 177 21.54 -16.95 -17.31
CA ASP A 177 21.49 -16.71 -15.87
C ASP A 177 21.77 -15.24 -15.51
N GLY A 178 22.39 -14.47 -16.38
CA GLY A 178 22.63 -13.03 -16.18
C GLY A 178 21.46 -12.13 -16.60
N MET A 179 20.49 -12.65 -17.35
CA MET A 179 19.46 -11.83 -18.00
C MET A 179 18.32 -11.44 -17.04
N LYS A 180 17.76 -10.26 -17.29
CA LYS A 180 16.55 -9.74 -16.64
C LYS A 180 15.31 -10.40 -17.25
N THR A 181 14.21 -10.42 -16.50
CA THR A 181 12.94 -11.02 -16.94
C THR A 181 12.45 -10.50 -18.29
N LYS A 182 12.59 -9.19 -18.57
CA LYS A 182 12.19 -8.59 -19.86
C LYS A 182 13.05 -9.11 -21.03
N GLU A 183 14.35 -9.24 -20.81
CA GLU A 183 15.27 -9.78 -21.81
C GLU A 183 14.98 -11.26 -22.10
N LEU A 184 14.67 -12.05 -21.06
CA LEU A 184 14.26 -13.45 -21.22
C LEU A 184 12.92 -13.59 -21.98
N HIS A 185 11.98 -12.66 -21.77
CA HIS A 185 10.75 -12.63 -22.57
C HIS A 185 11.03 -12.33 -24.04
N HIS A 186 11.93 -11.39 -24.32
CA HIS A 186 12.35 -11.07 -25.69
C HIS A 186 13.04 -12.25 -26.37
N VAL A 187 13.98 -12.91 -25.67
CA VAL A 187 14.62 -14.15 -26.16
C VAL A 187 13.58 -15.21 -26.49
N LYS A 188 12.63 -15.45 -25.57
CA LYS A 188 11.56 -16.41 -25.79
C LYS A 188 10.69 -16.05 -27.01
N ALA A 189 10.30 -14.78 -27.17
CA ALA A 189 9.50 -14.32 -28.30
C ALA A 189 10.25 -14.52 -29.63
N MET A 190 11.53 -14.13 -29.68
CA MET A 190 12.39 -14.37 -30.86
C MET A 190 12.54 -15.85 -31.18
N MET A 191 12.74 -16.72 -30.17
CA MET A 191 12.79 -18.17 -30.36
C MET A 191 11.48 -18.75 -30.91
N LEU A 192 10.34 -18.09 -30.67
CA LEU A 192 9.02 -18.50 -31.17
C LEU A 192 8.64 -17.80 -32.49
N GLY A 193 9.46 -16.89 -33.00
CA GLY A 193 9.14 -16.08 -34.18
C GLY A 193 8.01 -15.07 -33.94
N GLU A 194 7.75 -14.71 -32.68
CA GLU A 194 6.71 -13.74 -32.31
C GLU A 194 7.25 -12.32 -32.38
N GLU A 195 6.48 -11.38 -32.97
CA GLU A 195 6.78 -9.96 -32.87
C GLU A 195 6.59 -9.49 -31.42
N THR A 196 7.62 -8.86 -30.85
CA THR A 196 7.48 -8.23 -29.54
C THR A 196 6.74 -6.91 -29.68
N GLY A 197 5.47 -6.90 -29.27
CA GLY A 197 4.67 -5.68 -29.18
C GLY A 197 5.24 -4.66 -28.17
N GLU A 198 4.79 -3.41 -28.26
CA GLU A 198 5.20 -2.34 -27.35
C GLU A 198 4.74 -2.61 -25.91
N TYR A 199 5.66 -2.44 -24.97
CA TYR A 199 5.39 -2.62 -23.54
C TYR A 199 4.83 -1.33 -22.93
N PHE A 200 3.60 -1.39 -22.42
CA PHE A 200 3.02 -0.32 -21.63
C PHE A 200 3.25 -0.58 -20.14
N ALA A 201 4.09 0.27 -19.52
CA ALA A 201 4.37 0.17 -18.10
C ALA A 201 3.13 0.55 -17.27
N SER A 202 2.76 -0.30 -16.32
CA SER A 202 1.65 0.02 -15.43
C SER A 202 2.00 1.24 -14.56
N PRO A 203 1.08 2.20 -14.39
CA PRO A 203 1.30 3.31 -13.47
C PRO A 203 1.33 2.80 -12.03
N ALA A 204 1.96 3.56 -11.14
CA ALA A 204 1.86 3.34 -9.71
C ALA A 204 0.48 3.79 -9.22
N SER A 205 0.02 3.23 -8.11
CA SER A 205 -1.18 3.72 -7.43
C SER A 205 -0.93 5.12 -6.84
N ARG A 206 -1.99 5.93 -6.75
CA ARG A 206 -1.98 7.25 -6.08
C ARG A 206 -1.75 7.08 -4.56
N GLN A 207 -1.04 8.01 -3.92
CA GLN A 207 -0.60 7.87 -2.52
C GLN A 207 -1.76 7.83 -1.52
N GLU A 208 -2.76 8.67 -1.74
CA GLU A 208 -4.01 8.74 -0.99
C GLU A 208 -4.78 7.42 -1.00
N VAL A 209 -4.79 6.72 -2.14
CA VAL A 209 -5.44 5.40 -2.27
C VAL A 209 -4.66 4.37 -1.46
N VAL A 210 -3.32 4.38 -1.57
CA VAL A 210 -2.45 3.47 -0.81
C VAL A 210 -2.64 3.69 0.69
N PHE A 211 -2.59 4.94 1.17
CA PHE A 211 -2.75 5.22 2.61
C PHE A 211 -4.16 4.95 3.13
N CYS A 212 -5.21 5.22 2.34
CA CYS A 212 -6.57 4.85 2.71
C CYS A 212 -6.71 3.33 2.87
N GLN A 213 -6.16 2.54 1.94
CA GLN A 213 -6.17 1.09 2.04
C GLN A 213 -5.34 0.57 3.22
N GLU A 214 -4.21 1.20 3.53
CA GLU A 214 -3.40 0.83 4.70
C GLU A 214 -4.05 1.22 6.04
N LEU A 215 -4.79 2.33 6.11
CA LEU A 215 -5.62 2.67 7.28
C LEU A 215 -6.70 1.59 7.49
N ASN A 216 -7.43 1.25 6.44
CA ASN A 216 -8.45 0.20 6.46
C ASN A 216 -7.85 -1.14 6.92
N ARG A 217 -6.72 -1.55 6.34
CA ARG A 217 -6.06 -2.81 6.71
C ARG A 217 -5.55 -2.83 8.14
N LEU A 218 -4.91 -1.75 8.61
CA LEU A 218 -4.36 -1.70 9.97
C LEU A 218 -5.42 -1.45 11.04
N SER A 219 -6.63 -1.02 10.67
CA SER A 219 -7.74 -0.89 11.61
C SER A 219 -8.06 -2.21 12.34
N ALA A 220 -7.80 -3.35 11.72
CA ALA A 220 -7.94 -4.68 12.34
C ALA A 220 -7.06 -4.87 13.59
N HIS A 221 -5.94 -4.14 13.69
CA HIS A 221 -5.01 -4.19 14.82
C HIS A 221 -5.01 -2.89 15.65
N ARG A 222 -5.50 -1.81 15.04
CA ARG A 222 -5.61 -0.47 15.62
C ARG A 222 -7.01 0.08 15.33
N PRO A 223 -8.04 -0.38 16.05
CA PRO A 223 -9.44 -0.05 15.76
C PRO A 223 -9.72 1.46 15.74
N GLU A 224 -8.90 2.25 16.42
CA GLU A 224 -8.99 3.71 16.37
C GLU A 224 -8.76 4.31 14.97
N LEU A 225 -8.16 3.57 14.04
CA LEU A 225 -7.94 3.99 12.65
C LEU A 225 -9.19 3.85 11.77
N GLU A 226 -10.14 3.01 12.16
CA GLU A 226 -11.31 2.65 11.35
C GLU A 226 -12.13 3.88 10.93
N VAL A 227 -12.40 4.79 11.88
CA VAL A 227 -13.19 6.00 11.63
C VAL A 227 -12.52 6.93 10.60
N PHE A 228 -11.18 7.03 10.64
CA PHE A 228 -10.43 7.85 9.69
C PHE A 228 -10.29 7.17 8.34
N ALA A 229 -10.21 5.83 8.30
CA ALA A 229 -10.20 5.07 7.06
C ALA A 229 -11.51 5.29 6.29
N TYR A 230 -12.64 5.13 6.98
CA TYR A 230 -13.98 5.37 6.42
C TYR A 230 -14.14 6.81 5.92
N ALA A 231 -13.81 7.80 6.75
CA ALA A 231 -13.97 9.20 6.38
C ALA A 231 -13.04 9.64 5.25
N LEU A 232 -11.81 9.10 5.17
CA LEU A 232 -10.90 9.37 4.06
C LEU A 232 -11.40 8.71 2.77
N GLU A 233 -11.94 7.49 2.84
CA GLU A 233 -12.53 6.81 1.68
C GLU A 233 -13.69 7.62 1.09
N GLU A 234 -14.62 8.07 1.93
CA GLU A 234 -15.72 8.95 1.50
C GLU A 234 -15.22 10.26 0.92
N ALA A 235 -14.25 10.93 1.58
CA ALA A 235 -13.65 12.16 1.08
C ALA A 235 -13.04 11.96 -0.31
N LEU A 236 -12.26 10.91 -0.53
CA LEU A 236 -11.66 10.61 -1.82
C LEU A 236 -12.70 10.29 -2.90
N ALA A 237 -13.83 9.68 -2.54
CA ALA A 237 -14.92 9.38 -3.48
C ALA A 237 -15.61 10.65 -4.02
N THR A 238 -15.54 11.77 -3.30
CA THR A 238 -16.11 13.06 -3.76
C THR A 238 -15.25 13.74 -4.83
N GLN A 239 -13.97 13.39 -4.97
CA GLN A 239 -13.05 14.12 -5.83
C GLN A 239 -13.21 13.72 -7.31
N THR A 240 -13.28 14.72 -8.18
CA THR A 240 -12.97 14.60 -9.60
C THR A 240 -11.56 15.13 -9.86
N GLU A 241 -10.79 14.49 -10.74
CA GLU A 241 -9.38 14.86 -11.02
C GLU A 241 -9.22 16.37 -11.28
N PRO A 242 -8.17 17.04 -10.75
CA PRO A 242 -7.00 16.49 -10.07
C PRO A 242 -7.16 16.29 -8.55
N SER A 243 -6.37 15.36 -7.99
CA SER A 243 -6.30 15.10 -6.54
C SER A 243 -6.01 16.34 -5.70
N LEU A 244 -6.74 16.49 -4.58
CA LEU A 244 -6.47 17.48 -3.53
C LEU A 244 -5.37 17.03 -2.54
N PHE A 245 -4.84 15.81 -2.72
CA PHE A 245 -3.90 15.21 -1.77
C PHE A 245 -2.49 15.79 -1.90
N THR A 246 -1.96 16.29 -0.79
CA THR A 246 -0.65 16.98 -0.74
C THR A 246 0.44 16.12 -0.10
N GLN A 247 1.70 16.52 -0.28
CA GLN A 247 2.83 15.91 0.43
C GLN A 247 2.72 16.06 1.95
N HIS A 248 2.09 17.13 2.44
CA HIS A 248 1.86 17.32 3.87
C HIS A 248 0.88 16.26 4.41
N HIS A 249 -0.23 16.02 3.70
CA HIS A 249 -1.17 14.94 4.02
C HIS A 249 -0.48 13.58 4.05
N ALA A 250 0.37 13.32 3.06
CA ALA A 250 1.15 12.09 2.97
C ALA A 250 2.02 11.86 4.22
N GLN A 251 2.77 12.89 4.67
CA GLN A 251 3.61 12.79 5.86
C GLN A 251 2.78 12.52 7.13
N MET A 252 1.60 13.12 7.24
CA MET A 252 0.76 12.96 8.42
C MET A 252 0.13 11.57 8.51
N LEU A 253 -0.45 11.07 7.40
CA LEU A 253 -0.97 9.72 7.34
C LEU A 253 0.15 8.70 7.56
N PHE A 254 1.32 8.95 7.00
CA PHE A 254 2.51 8.13 7.24
C PHE A 254 2.84 8.06 8.74
N ASP A 255 2.95 9.20 9.42
CA ASP A 255 3.24 9.27 10.86
C ASP A 255 2.21 8.48 11.70
N VAL A 256 0.93 8.65 11.38
CA VAL A 256 -0.18 7.95 12.06
C VAL A 256 -0.10 6.44 11.83
N LEU A 257 0.10 5.99 10.60
CA LEU A 257 0.26 4.57 10.26
C LEU A 257 1.48 3.95 10.95
N HIS A 258 2.52 4.74 11.23
CA HIS A 258 3.72 4.31 11.97
C HIS A 258 3.58 4.41 13.51
N GLY A 259 2.38 4.69 14.01
CA GLY A 259 2.07 4.63 15.44
C GLY A 259 2.08 5.97 16.16
N LYS A 260 2.15 7.10 15.45
CA LYS A 260 1.94 8.39 16.11
C LYS A 260 0.51 8.43 16.66
N SER A 261 0.38 8.88 17.91
CA SER A 261 -0.89 8.85 18.65
C SER A 261 -1.98 9.62 17.92
N ILE A 262 -3.16 9.00 17.77
CA ILE A 262 -4.36 9.65 17.24
C ILE A 262 -4.79 10.82 18.11
N ALA A 263 -4.65 10.72 19.44
CA ALA A 263 -4.99 11.83 20.33
C ALA A 263 -4.18 13.10 20.05
N VAL A 264 -2.99 12.97 19.44
CA VAL A 264 -2.14 14.09 19.04
C VAL A 264 -2.42 14.53 17.60
N MET A 265 -2.93 13.64 16.76
CA MET A 265 -3.08 13.84 15.32
C MET A 265 -4.53 14.03 14.87
N ALA A 266 -5.53 13.93 15.77
CA ALA A 266 -6.95 13.93 15.43
C ALA A 266 -7.36 15.16 14.62
N ASP A 267 -7.16 16.37 15.15
CA ASP A 267 -7.48 17.63 14.45
C ASP A 267 -6.81 17.70 13.08
N THR A 268 -5.59 17.18 13.00
CA THR A 268 -4.83 17.20 11.76
C THR A 268 -5.40 16.18 10.76
N LEU A 269 -5.79 14.98 11.20
CA LEU A 269 -6.47 13.99 10.35
C LEU A 269 -7.83 14.49 9.86
N GLU A 270 -8.60 15.16 10.72
CA GLU A 270 -9.85 15.82 10.33
C GLU A 270 -9.61 16.89 9.27
N MET A 271 -8.55 17.68 9.42
CA MET A 271 -8.12 18.64 8.40
C MET A 271 -7.75 17.95 7.08
N VAL A 272 -6.98 16.84 7.10
CA VAL A 272 -6.66 16.06 5.90
C VAL A 272 -7.93 15.59 5.20
N ILE A 273 -8.89 15.05 5.95
CA ILE A 273 -10.17 14.59 5.41
C ILE A 273 -10.93 15.76 4.79
N ALA A 274 -11.06 16.89 5.50
CA ALA A 274 -11.78 18.07 5.03
C ALA A 274 -11.12 18.72 3.79
N GLU A 275 -9.79 18.74 3.73
CA GLU A 275 -9.05 19.24 2.57
C GLU A 275 -9.15 18.31 1.36
N ASN A 276 -9.37 17.02 1.59
CA ASN A 276 -9.60 16.01 0.56
C ASN A 276 -11.09 15.73 0.28
N THR A 277 -12.01 16.47 0.89
CA THR A 277 -13.45 16.37 0.57
C THR A 277 -13.77 17.46 -0.43
N ALA A 278 -14.10 17.09 -1.67
CA ALA A 278 -14.59 18.04 -2.66
C ALA A 278 -15.99 18.53 -2.27
N HIS A 279 -16.20 19.83 -2.39
CA HIS A 279 -17.43 20.49 -2.00
C HIS A 279 -17.85 21.50 -3.07
N SER A 280 -19.15 21.55 -3.35
CA SER A 280 -19.71 22.41 -4.38
C SER A 280 -20.86 23.23 -3.80
N PHE A 281 -20.86 24.55 -4.04
CA PHE A 281 -21.87 25.46 -3.49
C PHE A 281 -22.18 26.60 -4.46
N ILE A 282 -23.37 27.20 -4.32
CA ILE A 282 -23.82 28.30 -5.19
C ILE A 282 -23.80 29.61 -4.43
N THR A 283 -23.25 30.65 -5.05
CA THR A 283 -23.33 32.04 -4.58
C THR A 283 -24.14 32.89 -5.54
N TYR A 284 -24.65 34.03 -5.07
CA TYR A 284 -25.43 34.97 -5.87
C TYR A 284 -24.85 36.37 -5.76
N THR A 285 -24.68 37.06 -6.89
CA THR A 285 -24.30 38.47 -6.90
C THR A 285 -25.54 39.36 -6.75
N GLY A 286 -25.86 39.77 -5.52
CA GLY A 286 -26.87 40.79 -5.23
C GLY A 286 -27.78 40.50 -4.02
N ASN A 287 -28.24 41.55 -3.34
CA ASN A 287 -29.22 41.47 -2.23
C ASN A 287 -30.64 41.24 -2.77
N VAL A 288 -30.90 40.10 -3.41
CA VAL A 288 -32.24 39.77 -3.91
C VAL A 288 -32.90 38.78 -2.96
N THR A 289 -33.91 39.24 -2.22
CA THR A 289 -34.57 38.49 -1.14
C THR A 289 -35.48 37.35 -1.61
N ASN A 290 -35.62 37.11 -2.92
CA ASN A 290 -36.57 36.15 -3.52
C ASN A 290 -35.93 35.29 -4.64
N LEU A 291 -34.71 34.79 -4.44
CA LEU A 291 -34.07 33.93 -5.44
C LEU A 291 -34.59 32.48 -5.34
N PRO A 292 -34.91 31.83 -6.47
CA PRO A 292 -35.18 30.40 -6.49
C PRO A 292 -33.93 29.65 -6.04
N ARG A 293 -34.12 28.70 -5.12
CA ARG A 293 -33.05 27.86 -4.58
C ARG A 293 -32.71 26.78 -5.60
N TYR A 294 -31.58 26.91 -6.30
CA TYR A 294 -31.07 25.84 -7.14
C TYR A 294 -30.42 24.76 -6.27
N ALA A 295 -30.75 23.50 -6.55
CA ALA A 295 -29.94 22.38 -6.11
C ALA A 295 -28.61 22.39 -6.87
N VAL A 296 -27.50 22.13 -6.17
CA VAL A 296 -26.14 22.12 -6.74
C VAL A 296 -26.08 21.20 -7.96
N ASP A 297 -26.61 19.98 -7.83
CA ASP A 297 -26.61 18.95 -8.88
C ASP A 297 -27.45 19.33 -10.12
N ALA A 298 -28.45 20.19 -9.92
CA ALA A 298 -29.34 20.64 -10.98
C ALA A 298 -28.76 21.86 -11.73
N PHE A 299 -27.76 22.56 -11.18
CA PHE A 299 -27.25 23.81 -11.74
C PHE A 299 -26.65 23.63 -13.14
N GLN A 300 -26.01 22.49 -13.40
CA GLN A 300 -25.43 22.16 -14.71
C GLN A 300 -26.48 22.02 -15.83
N TYR A 301 -27.76 21.78 -15.48
CA TYR A 301 -28.86 21.60 -16.43
C TYR A 301 -29.70 22.86 -16.63
N VAL A 302 -29.36 23.95 -15.93
CA VAL A 302 -30.13 25.17 -15.92
C VAL A 302 -29.30 26.28 -16.56
N GLN A 303 -29.73 26.79 -17.72
CA GLN A 303 -29.11 27.98 -18.33
C GLN A 303 -29.38 29.19 -17.43
N ASN A 304 -28.37 29.56 -16.63
CA ASN A 304 -28.29 30.69 -15.70
C ASN A 304 -29.46 31.72 -15.84
N PRO A 305 -30.62 31.47 -15.21
CA PRO A 305 -31.85 32.21 -15.49
C PRO A 305 -31.86 33.60 -14.86
N LEU A 306 -30.91 33.86 -13.95
CA LEU A 306 -30.77 35.11 -13.21
C LEU A 306 -29.30 35.52 -13.23
N ALA A 307 -29.01 36.65 -13.86
CA ALA A 307 -27.67 37.22 -13.95
C ALA A 307 -27.05 37.36 -12.55
N GLY A 308 -26.19 36.40 -12.16
CA GLY A 308 -25.46 36.47 -10.90
C GLY A 308 -25.29 35.19 -10.10
N ALA A 309 -25.95 34.08 -10.43
CA ALA A 309 -25.66 32.80 -9.77
C ALA A 309 -24.33 32.22 -10.28
N GLN A 310 -23.46 31.83 -9.35
CA GLN A 310 -22.15 31.22 -9.63
C GLN A 310 -21.99 29.94 -8.81
N LEU A 311 -21.73 28.83 -9.50
CA LEU A 311 -21.31 27.56 -8.91
C LEU A 311 -19.82 27.60 -8.62
N HIS A 312 -19.46 27.23 -7.39
CA HIS A 312 -18.08 27.10 -6.93
C HIS A 312 -17.77 25.65 -6.61
N HIS A 313 -16.56 25.21 -6.96
CA HIS A 313 -16.00 23.93 -6.58
C HIS A 313 -14.74 24.17 -5.74
N THR A 314 -14.67 23.57 -4.56
CA THR A 314 -13.57 23.78 -3.60
C THR A 314 -13.41 22.59 -2.67
N SER A 315 -12.52 22.66 -1.67
CA SER A 315 -12.48 21.67 -0.58
C SER A 315 -13.42 22.08 0.56
N LEU A 316 -13.93 21.11 1.32
CA LEU A 316 -14.76 21.37 2.50
C LEU A 316 -14.02 22.27 3.51
N ALA A 317 -12.70 22.08 3.66
CA ALA A 317 -11.88 22.94 4.51
C ALA A 317 -11.87 24.40 4.03
N ALA A 318 -11.66 24.64 2.73
CA ALA A 318 -11.67 25.98 2.16
C ALA A 318 -13.05 26.65 2.26
N PHE A 319 -14.13 25.89 2.06
CA PHE A 319 -15.49 26.38 2.26
C PHE A 319 -15.77 26.77 3.73
N LYS A 320 -15.38 25.94 4.70
CA LYS A 320 -15.53 26.27 6.12
C LYS A 320 -14.73 27.53 6.50
N ALA A 321 -13.55 27.70 5.92
CA ALA A 321 -12.73 28.89 6.14
C ALA A 321 -13.36 30.18 5.58
N THR A 322 -14.08 30.12 4.45
CA THR A 322 -14.78 31.29 3.90
C THR A 322 -16.03 31.65 4.70
N MET A 323 -16.73 30.65 5.28
CA MET A 323 -17.87 30.86 6.17
C MET A 323 -17.50 31.54 7.51
N GLY A 324 -16.26 31.34 7.98
CA GLY A 324 -15.75 31.95 9.20
C GLY A 324 -15.36 33.43 9.07
N GLN A 325 -15.36 34.01 7.86
CA GLN A 325 -15.04 35.42 7.65
C GLN A 325 -16.29 36.31 7.69
N PRO A 326 -16.27 37.45 8.41
CA PRO A 326 -17.40 38.36 8.42
C PRO A 326 -17.53 39.09 7.07
N ALA A 327 -18.61 38.75 6.35
CA ALA A 327 -19.30 39.48 5.28
C ALA A 327 -18.90 39.21 3.80
N ARG A 328 -19.88 38.73 3.01
CA ARG A 328 -20.63 39.51 1.97
C ARG A 328 -21.48 38.63 1.02
N ALA A 329 -21.26 37.31 0.98
CA ALA A 329 -22.04 36.40 0.16
C ALA A 329 -23.11 35.69 1.01
N VAL A 330 -24.38 35.79 0.61
CA VAL A 330 -25.45 34.98 1.19
C VAL A 330 -25.39 33.60 0.52
N ILE A 331 -24.91 32.60 1.25
CA ILE A 331 -24.94 31.20 0.83
C ILE A 331 -26.34 30.68 1.14
N LEU A 332 -27.12 30.33 0.11
CA LEU A 332 -28.56 30.03 0.23
C LEU A 332 -28.90 28.54 0.08
N THR A 333 -28.02 27.74 -0.53
CA THR A 333 -28.19 26.29 -0.65
C THR A 333 -26.85 25.57 -0.55
N ASP A 334 -26.84 24.54 0.30
CA ASP A 334 -25.69 23.71 0.65
C ASP A 334 -26.13 22.25 0.47
N THR A 335 -25.40 21.49 -0.34
CA THR A 335 -25.48 20.03 -0.32
C THR A 335 -24.50 19.55 0.74
N VAL A 336 -24.93 19.61 2.01
CA VAL A 336 -24.17 18.99 3.09
C VAL A 336 -24.51 17.51 3.08
N ASP A 337 -23.74 16.70 2.36
CA ASP A 337 -23.48 15.36 2.86
C ASP A 337 -22.63 15.57 4.12
N THR A 338 -23.30 15.59 5.27
CA THR A 338 -22.63 15.74 6.56
C THR A 338 -21.78 14.49 6.78
N LEU A 339 -20.51 14.58 6.40
CA LEU A 339 -19.43 13.73 6.91
C LEU A 339 -19.33 13.98 8.42
N SER A 340 -20.27 13.40 9.16
CA SER A 340 -20.15 13.28 10.60
C SER A 340 -19.25 12.07 10.83
N LEU A 341 -18.16 12.24 11.58
CA LEU A 341 -17.34 11.15 12.11
C LEU A 341 -18.16 10.37 13.15
N VAL A 342 -19.26 9.77 12.70
CA VAL A 342 -20.12 8.91 13.49
C VAL A 342 -19.76 7.51 13.05
N ARG A 343 -19.28 6.73 14.02
CA ARG A 343 -19.01 5.30 13.86
C ARG A 343 -20.19 4.66 13.12
N PRO A 344 -19.98 3.97 11.97
CA PRO A 344 -21.03 3.15 11.38
C PRO A 344 -21.53 2.22 12.48
N GLY A 345 -22.84 2.26 12.74
CA GLY A 345 -23.43 1.71 13.94
C GLY A 345 -22.91 0.30 14.23
N ALA A 346 -22.48 0.07 15.46
CA ALA A 346 -22.43 -1.28 15.99
C ALA A 346 -23.81 -1.88 15.75
N MET A 347 -23.92 -2.81 14.80
CA MET A 347 -25.10 -3.65 14.70
C MET A 347 -25.32 -4.22 16.10
N ASN A 348 -26.51 -3.96 16.63
CA ASN A 348 -26.96 -4.41 17.93
C ASN A 348 -26.38 -5.79 18.24
N SER A 349 -25.62 -5.83 19.32
CA SER A 349 -25.29 -7.04 20.04
C SER A 349 -26.56 -7.88 20.20
N ASP A 350 -26.49 -9.06 19.62
CA ASP A 350 -27.29 -10.25 19.87
C ASP A 350 -27.92 -10.25 21.29
N PRO A 351 -29.26 -10.30 21.44
CA PRO A 351 -29.90 -10.34 22.75
C PRO A 351 -29.85 -11.73 23.42
N PHE A 352 -29.07 -12.68 22.88
CA PHE A 352 -28.96 -14.04 23.42
C PHE A 352 -27.52 -14.47 23.65
N TYR A 353 -26.87 -13.85 24.63
CA TYR A 353 -25.73 -14.47 25.32
C TYR A 353 -25.95 -14.40 26.84
N ASN A 354 -26.77 -15.33 27.34
CA ASN A 354 -26.67 -15.75 28.73
C ASN A 354 -25.57 -16.80 28.83
N ALA A 355 -24.49 -16.45 29.53
CA ALA A 355 -23.64 -17.47 30.16
C ALA A 355 -24.47 -18.21 31.22
N PRO A 356 -24.16 -19.49 31.52
CA PRO A 356 -23.18 -19.69 32.58
C PRO A 356 -22.16 -20.83 32.35
N PHE A 357 -21.02 -20.65 33.03
CA PHE A 357 -19.85 -21.50 33.25
C PHE A 357 -18.67 -21.35 32.28
#